data_AF-A0A950WQF8-F1
#
_entry.id   AF-A0A950WQF8-F1
#
_cell.length_a   1.000
_cell.length_b   1.000
_cell.length_c   1.000
_cell.angle_alpha   90.00
_cell.angle_beta   90.00
_cell.angle_gamma   90.00
#
_symmetry.space_group_name_H-M   'P 1'
#
loop_
_entity.id
_entity.type
_entity.pdbx_description
1 polymer ?
#
loop_
_entity_poly.entity_id
_entity_poly.type
_entity_poly.pdbx_seq_one_letter_code
_entity_poly.pdbx_strand_id
1 'polypeptide(L)'
;MNMRHLLVSVSLAVTIVPPAQADEVTDQIERGLEAYRKQDPQGAIRALESAANLLRQSRADALKALLPSPPPGWTADPAETTTLAAAMLGGGTSASRTYHNGIQQVQIQITSDNPML
;
A
#
# COMPACT_ATOMS: atom_id res chain seq x y z
N MET A 1 -51.73 23.97 -28.69
CA MET A 1 -51.68 22.52 -28.40
C MET A 1 -50.21 22.16 -28.23
N ASN A 2 -49.78 22.00 -26.98
CA ASN A 2 -48.38 22.15 -26.59
C ASN A 2 -47.64 20.81 -26.71
N MET A 3 -46.65 20.75 -27.60
CA MET A 3 -45.81 19.57 -27.82
C MET A 3 -44.74 19.50 -26.72
N ARG A 4 -44.91 18.58 -25.77
CA ARG A 4 -43.94 18.31 -24.69
C ARG A 4 -42.72 17.59 -25.28
N HIS A 5 -41.57 18.27 -25.31
CA HIS A 5 -40.28 17.66 -25.60
C HIS A 5 -39.84 16.80 -24.40
N LEU A 6 -39.72 15.49 -24.62
CA LEU A 6 -39.14 14.54 -23.67
C LEU A 6 -37.61 14.55 -23.85
N LEU A 7 -36.92 15.30 -22.99
CA LEU A 7 -35.45 15.24 -22.85
C LEU A 7 -35.09 13.99 -22.05
N VAL A 8 -34.51 12.99 -22.73
CA VAL A 8 -33.93 11.81 -22.07
C VAL A 8 -32.49 12.16 -21.71
N SER A 9 -32.25 12.47 -20.44
CA SER A 9 -30.91 12.67 -19.88
C SER A 9 -30.21 11.32 -19.74
N VAL A 10 -29.20 11.06 -20.57
CA VAL A 10 -28.27 9.95 -20.39
C VAL A 10 -27.17 10.41 -19.43
N SER A 11 -27.29 10.00 -18.16
CA SER A 11 -26.24 10.22 -17.16
C SER A 11 -25.10 9.23 -17.41
N LEU A 12 -24.00 9.70 -17.98
CA LEU A 12 -22.76 8.92 -18.16
C LEU A 12 -22.03 8.83 -16.82
N ALA A 13 -22.15 7.69 -16.13
CA ALA A 13 -21.39 7.41 -14.92
C ALA A 13 -19.91 7.20 -15.27
N VAL A 14 -19.07 8.20 -15.03
CA VAL A 14 -17.61 8.07 -15.13
C VAL A 14 -17.12 7.35 -13.87
N THR A 15 -16.83 6.07 -13.99
CA THR A 15 -16.08 5.32 -12.97
C THR A 15 -14.62 5.75 -13.03
N ILE A 16 -14.19 6.52 -12.04
CA ILE A 16 -12.76 6.81 -11.81
C ILE A 16 -12.14 5.53 -11.26
N VAL A 17 -11.42 4.79 -12.11
CA VAL A 17 -10.60 3.66 -11.67
C VAL A 17 -9.31 4.25 -11.09
N PRO A 18 -8.98 4.02 -9.81
CA PRO A 18 -7.69 4.43 -9.27
C PRO A 18 -6.58 3.69 -10.04
N PRO A 19 -5.44 4.33 -10.34
CA PRO A 19 -4.33 3.66 -11.00
C PRO A 19 -3.94 2.43 -10.16
N ALA A 20 -3.77 1.29 -10.81
CA ALA A 20 -3.34 0.10 -10.10
C ALA A 20 -1.92 0.38 -9.57
N GLN A 21 -1.64 0.09 -8.31
CA GLN A 21 -0.30 0.36 -7.74
C GLN A 21 0.84 -0.34 -8.49
N ALA A 22 0.54 -1.42 -9.21
CA ALA A 22 1.49 -2.08 -10.10
C ALA A 22 1.91 -1.17 -11.27
N ASP A 23 1.00 -0.35 -11.78
CA ASP A 23 1.27 0.59 -12.86
C ASP A 23 2.28 1.65 -12.39
N GLU A 24 2.08 2.20 -11.19
CA GLU A 24 2.98 3.22 -10.63
C GLU A 24 4.38 2.65 -10.32
N VAL A 25 4.48 1.41 -9.82
CA VAL A 25 5.77 0.75 -9.61
C VAL A 25 6.49 0.55 -10.95
N THR A 26 5.78 0.04 -11.96
CA THR A 26 6.37 -0.24 -13.28
C THR A 26 6.83 1.05 -13.94
N ASP A 27 6.01 2.12 -13.88
CA ASP A 27 6.35 3.45 -14.38
C ASP A 27 7.66 3.99 -13.77
N GLN A 28 7.85 3.85 -12.46
CA GLN A 28 9.07 4.31 -11.79
C GLN A 28 10.29 3.48 -12.18
N ILE A 29 10.13 2.16 -12.38
CA ILE A 29 11.21 1.29 -12.87
C ILE A 29 11.62 1.70 -14.29
N GLU A 30 10.65 1.93 -15.18
CA GLU A 30 10.90 2.35 -16.56
C GLU A 30 11.62 3.71 -16.61
N ARG A 31 11.17 4.68 -15.83
CA ARG A 31 11.85 5.99 -15.69
C ARG A 31 13.27 5.84 -15.17
N GLY A 32 13.48 4.96 -14.19
CA GLY A 32 14.82 4.68 -13.66
C GLY A 32 15.75 4.10 -14.73
N LEU A 33 15.25 3.14 -15.52
CA LEU A 33 15.98 2.53 -16.62
C LEU A 33 16.29 3.55 -17.74
N GLU A 34 15.34 4.43 -18.08
CA GLU A 34 15.54 5.48 -19.07
C GLU A 34 16.61 6.49 -18.61
N ALA A 35 16.55 6.95 -17.37
CA ALA A 35 17.54 7.87 -16.80
C ALA A 35 18.94 7.23 -16.77
N TYR A 36 19.05 5.95 -16.41
CA TYR A 36 20.31 5.22 -16.44
C TYR A 36 20.90 5.16 -17.86
N ARG A 37 20.07 4.85 -18.86
CA ARG A 37 20.47 4.83 -20.29
C ARG A 37 20.95 6.20 -20.79
N LYS A 38 20.40 7.28 -20.25
CA LYS A 38 20.81 8.66 -20.56
C LYS A 38 22.05 9.12 -19.77
N GLN A 39 22.72 8.23 -19.05
CA GLN A 39 23.83 8.56 -18.16
C GLN A 39 23.47 9.61 -17.09
N ASP A 40 22.20 9.63 -16.64
CA ASP A 40 21.73 10.40 -15.49
C ASP A 40 21.57 9.48 -14.25
N PRO A 41 22.64 9.24 -13.49
CA PRO A 41 22.60 8.34 -12.33
C PRO A 41 21.71 8.90 -11.22
N GLN A 42 21.61 10.22 -11.07
CA GLN A 42 20.79 10.83 -10.01
C GLN A 42 19.30 10.66 -10.30
N GLY A 43 18.88 10.82 -11.55
CA GLY A 43 17.52 10.48 -11.99
C GLY A 43 17.18 9.01 -11.80
N ALA A 44 18.11 8.12 -12.18
CA ALA A 44 17.93 6.68 -12.03
C ALA A 44 17.72 6.27 -10.56
N ILE A 45 18.58 6.75 -9.66
CA ILE A 45 18.49 6.47 -8.23
C ILE A 45 17.14 6.90 -7.67
N ARG A 46 16.72 8.16 -7.91
CA ARG A 46 15.45 8.67 -7.37
C ARG A 46 14.24 7.85 -7.81
N ALA A 47 14.17 7.49 -9.09
CA ALA A 47 13.05 6.73 -9.63
C ALA A 47 13.03 5.29 -9.06
N LEU A 48 14.18 4.62 -9.00
CA LEU A 48 14.28 3.27 -8.45
C LEU A 48 14.01 3.22 -6.94
N GLU A 49 14.43 4.24 -6.18
CA GLU A 49 14.06 4.37 -4.76
C GLU A 49 12.56 4.57 -4.57
N SER A 50 11.92 5.36 -5.44
CA SER A 50 10.47 5.52 -5.44
C SER A 50 9.76 4.19 -5.69
N ALA A 51 10.18 3.44 -6.72
CA ALA A 51 9.65 2.10 -6.99
C ALA A 51 9.83 1.15 -5.80
N ALA A 52 11.01 1.16 -5.17
CA ALA A 52 11.30 0.34 -4.01
C ALA A 52 10.40 0.70 -2.82
N ASN A 53 10.11 1.98 -2.60
CA ASN A 53 9.22 2.45 -1.54
C ASN A 53 7.77 1.99 -1.77
N LEU A 54 7.25 2.11 -3.00
CA LEU A 54 5.92 1.62 -3.36
C LEU A 54 5.79 0.12 -3.12
N LEU A 55 6.80 -0.67 -3.50
CA LEU A 55 6.83 -2.12 -3.23
C LEU A 55 6.86 -2.47 -1.74
N ARG A 56 7.55 -1.68 -0.91
CA ARG A 56 7.53 -1.87 0.55
C ARG A 56 6.16 -1.54 1.13
N GLN A 57 5.52 -0.46 0.66
CA GLN A 57 4.18 -0.10 1.09
C GLN A 57 3.15 -1.17 0.74
N SER A 58 3.17 -1.67 -0.51
CA SER A 58 2.28 -2.75 -0.96
C SER A 58 2.41 -4.00 -0.08
N ARG A 59 3.64 -4.39 0.29
CA ARG A 59 3.89 -5.50 1.22
C ARG A 59 3.38 -5.21 2.62
N ALA A 60 3.60 -4.00 3.13
CA ALA A 60 3.11 -3.58 4.43
C ALA A 60 1.57 -3.67 4.51
N ASP A 61 0.88 -3.22 3.46
CA ASP A 61 -0.58 -3.29 3.37
C ASP A 61 -1.08 -4.74 3.25
N ALA A 62 -0.38 -5.59 2.50
CA ALA A 62 -0.68 -7.02 2.45
C ALA A 62 -0.54 -7.68 3.83
N LEU A 63 0.48 -7.33 4.61
CA LEU A 63 0.66 -7.84 5.98
C LEU A 63 -0.45 -7.37 6.94
N LYS A 64 -0.91 -6.12 6.81
CA LYS A 64 -2.06 -5.63 7.59
C LYS A 64 -3.31 -6.47 7.34
N ALA A 65 -3.53 -6.89 6.10
CA ALA A 65 -4.69 -7.72 5.75
C ALA A 65 -4.66 -9.12 6.37
N LEU A 66 -3.49 -9.59 6.83
CA LEU A 66 -3.33 -10.87 7.53
C LEU A 66 -3.63 -10.77 9.03
N LEU A 67 -3.71 -9.56 9.59
CA LEU A 67 -4.05 -9.39 11.01
C LEU A 67 -5.50 -9.82 11.24
N PRO A 68 -5.76 -10.69 12.22
CA PRO A 68 -7.08 -11.22 12.44
C PRO A 68 -8.08 -10.11 12.79
N SER A 69 -9.36 -10.40 12.53
CA SER A 69 -10.43 -9.58 13.09
C SER A 69 -10.49 -9.78 14.61
N PRO A 70 -10.92 -8.76 15.38
CA PRO A 70 -11.08 -8.91 16.82
C PRO A 70 -12.05 -10.07 17.12
N PRO A 71 -11.72 -10.94 18.08
CA PRO A 71 -12.65 -11.96 18.57
C PRO A 71 -13.92 -11.35 19.17
N PRO A 72 -15.01 -12.14 19.34
CA PRO A 72 -16.22 -11.65 19.99
C PRO A 72 -15.95 -11.06 21.38
N GLY A 73 -16.48 -9.87 21.65
CA GLY A 73 -16.27 -9.14 22.91
C GLY A 73 -14.93 -8.41 23.01
N TRP A 74 -14.11 -8.45 21.95
CA TRP A 74 -12.88 -7.67 21.84
C TRP A 74 -13.05 -6.53 20.83
N THR A 75 -12.30 -5.47 21.03
CA THR A 75 -12.09 -4.38 20.09
C THR A 75 -10.61 -4.35 19.70
N ALA A 76 -10.30 -3.73 18.56
CA ALA A 76 -8.94 -3.63 18.08
C ALA A 76 -8.61 -2.22 17.63
N ASP A 77 -7.36 -1.83 17.88
CA ASP A 77 -6.82 -0.57 17.41
C ASP A 77 -6.58 -0.62 15.88
N PRO A 78 -6.37 0.55 15.24
CA PRO A 78 -5.89 0.59 13.87
C PRO A 78 -4.63 -0.27 13.71
N ALA A 79 -4.50 -0.95 12.57
CA ALA A 79 -3.30 -1.72 12.29
C ALA A 79 -2.13 -0.76 12.04
N GLU A 80 -0.99 -1.04 12.65
CA GLU A 80 0.25 -0.31 12.47
C GLU A 80 1.17 -1.11 11.55
N THR A 81 2.01 -0.40 10.79
CA THR A 81 3.07 -1.01 10.00
C THR A 81 4.36 -0.26 10.18
N THR A 82 5.43 -1.02 10.33
CA THR A 82 6.79 -0.53 10.40
C THR A 82 7.59 -1.18 9.30
N THR A 83 8.23 -0.34 8.48
CA THR A 83 9.19 -0.80 7.48
C THR A 83 10.58 -0.46 8.01
N LEU A 84 11.40 -1.47 8.28
CA LEU A 84 12.79 -1.24 8.68
C LEU A 84 13.62 -0.94 7.42
N ALA A 85 14.52 0.03 7.52
CA ALA A 85 15.44 0.32 6.43
C ALA A 85 16.27 -0.93 6.11
N ALA A 86 16.66 -1.12 4.84
CA ALA A 86 17.51 -2.26 4.44
C ALA A 86 18.81 -2.37 5.27
N ALA A 87 19.34 -1.23 5.72
CA ALA A 87 20.51 -1.14 6.58
C ALA A 87 20.25 -1.57 8.04
N MET A 88 18.99 -1.64 8.48
CA MET A 88 18.58 -2.02 9.84
C MET A 88 17.87 -3.38 9.80
N LEU A 89 18.52 -4.41 10.35
CA LEU A 89 17.97 -5.77 10.41
C LEU A 89 17.57 -6.36 9.05
N GLY A 90 18.22 -5.92 7.96
CA GLY A 90 18.10 -6.53 6.64
C GLY A 90 16.82 -6.22 5.86
N GLY A 91 16.07 -5.18 6.25
CA GLY A 91 14.98 -4.64 5.43
C GLY A 91 13.64 -5.36 5.58
N GLY A 92 13.38 -5.96 6.73
CA GLY A 92 12.10 -6.60 7.04
C GLY A 92 10.94 -5.60 7.15
N THR A 93 9.73 -6.12 6.93
CA THR A 93 8.47 -5.37 7.12
C THR A 93 7.65 -6.05 8.20
N SER A 94 7.08 -5.27 9.12
CA SER A 94 6.20 -5.79 10.17
C SER A 94 4.88 -5.05 10.23
N ALA A 95 3.80 -5.78 10.48
CA ALA A 95 2.49 -5.24 10.80
C ALA A 95 2.07 -5.68 12.21
N SER A 96 1.45 -4.79 12.96
CA SER A 96 0.95 -5.10 14.30
C SER A 96 -0.44 -4.55 14.54
N ARG A 97 -1.19 -5.19 15.44
CA ARG A 97 -2.47 -4.68 15.93
C ARG A 97 -2.66 -5.10 17.37
N THR A 98 -3.17 -4.16 18.16
CA THR A 98 -3.50 -4.37 19.57
C THR A 98 -4.99 -4.62 19.70
N TYR A 99 -5.35 -5.62 20.50
CA TYR A 99 -6.71 -6.04 20.80
C TYR A 99 -6.96 -5.88 22.29
N HIS A 100 -8.16 -5.45 22.67
CA HIS A 100 -8.55 -5.27 24.06
C HIS A 100 -10.00 -5.69 24.31
N ASN A 101 -10.32 -6.11 25.54
CA ASN A 101 -11.69 -6.44 25.99
C ASN A 101 -12.05 -5.76 27.33
N GLY A 102 -11.42 -4.62 27.61
CA GLY A 102 -11.60 -3.83 28.83
C GLY A 102 -10.70 -4.25 30.00
N ILE A 103 -10.36 -5.54 30.13
CA ILE A 103 -9.51 -6.04 31.23
C ILE A 103 -8.17 -6.57 30.73
N GLN A 104 -8.16 -7.10 29.51
CA GLN A 104 -6.98 -7.72 28.90
C GLN A 104 -6.58 -6.98 27.63
N GLN A 105 -5.28 -7.03 27.32
CA GLN A 105 -4.69 -6.50 26.10
C GLN A 105 -3.78 -7.56 25.48
N VAL A 106 -3.91 -7.75 24.17
CA VAL A 106 -3.05 -8.65 23.37
C VAL A 106 -2.55 -7.88 22.17
N GLN A 107 -1.24 -7.94 21.90
CA GLN A 107 -0.66 -7.42 20.67
C GLN A 107 -0.23 -8.59 19.78
N ILE A 108 -0.66 -8.56 18.52
CA ILE A 108 -0.20 -9.48 17.50
C ILE A 108 0.71 -8.71 16.56
N GLN A 109 1.90 -9.24 16.30
CA GLN A 109 2.85 -8.70 15.32
C GLN A 109 3.25 -9.80 14.34
N ILE A 110 3.17 -9.48 13.05
CA ILE A 110 3.61 -10.33 11.94
C ILE A 110 4.81 -9.64 11.30
N THR A 111 5.92 -10.37 11.13
CA THR A 111 7.14 -9.86 10.48
C THR A 111 7.48 -10.75 9.29
N SER A 112 7.77 -10.15 8.14
CA SER A 112 8.21 -10.83 6.91
C SER A 112 9.56 -10.30 6.45
N ASP A 113 10.25 -11.11 5.64
CA ASP A 113 11.49 -10.77 4.95
C ASP A 113 12.61 -10.30 5.91
N ASN A 114 12.66 -10.87 7.11
CA ASN A 114 13.71 -10.59 8.09
C ASN A 114 14.84 -11.64 7.95
N PRO A 115 16.03 -11.28 7.45
CA PRO A 115 17.14 -12.23 7.31
C PRO A 115 17.77 -12.66 8.64
N MET A 116 17.27 -12.18 9.78
CA MET A 116 17.69 -12.60 11.12
C MET A 116 16.82 -13.73 11.71
N LEU A 117 15.72 -14.10 11.06
CA LEU A 117 14.83 -15.22 11.42
C LEU A 117 15.03 -16.38 10.45
#